data_AF-A0AAW2IHJ6-F1
#
_entry.id   AF-A0AAW2IHJ6-F1
#
_cell.length_a   1.000
_cell.length_b   1.000
_cell.length_c   1.000
_cell.angle_alpha   90.00
_cell.angle_beta   90.00
_cell.angle_gamma   90.00
#
_symmetry.space_group_name_H-M   'P 1'
#
loop_
_entity.id
_entity.type
_entity.pdbx_description
1 polymer ?
#
loop_
_entity_poly.entity_id
_entity_poly.type
_entity_poly.pdbx_seq_one_letter_code
_entity_poly.pdbx_strand_id
1 'polypeptide(L)'
;MMFCHLFESIYADARRRLRIAVRMTELYKPYLFSQGVFDDANTENLRRMIKGSNTKVVLNFDPNCIQWDEYFVNTHFQGLVKYVLK
;
A
#
# COMPACT_ATOMS: atom_id res chain seq x y z
N MET A 1 -19.82 -18.27 34.35
CA MET A 1 -18.56 -18.52 33.62
C MET A 1 -18.66 -18.18 32.12
N MET A 2 -19.75 -18.51 31.42
CA MET A 2 -19.95 -18.20 29.99
C MET A 2 -19.86 -16.70 29.62
N PHE A 3 -20.39 -15.81 30.46
CA PHE A 3 -20.32 -14.36 30.24
C PHE A 3 -18.90 -13.79 30.32
N CYS A 4 -18.04 -14.32 31.20
CA CYS A 4 -16.65 -13.88 31.31
C CYS A 4 -15.86 -14.25 30.05
N HIS A 5 -16.05 -15.47 29.54
CA HIS A 5 -15.39 -15.89 28.30
C HIS A 5 -15.86 -15.10 27.07
N LEU A 6 -17.14 -14.73 27.01
CA LEU A 6 -17.67 -13.85 25.96
C LEU A 6 -17.05 -12.46 26.03
N PHE A 7 -17.00 -11.87 27.24
CA PHE A 7 -16.39 -10.56 27.45
C PHE A 7 -14.90 -10.54 27.08
N GLU A 8 -14.14 -11.54 27.52
CA GLU A 8 -12.72 -11.69 27.18
C GLU A 8 -12.50 -11.80 25.66
N SER A 9 -13.36 -12.55 24.96
CA SER A 9 -13.29 -12.69 23.51
C SER A 9 -13.54 -11.36 22.78
N ILE A 10 -14.58 -10.63 23.19
CA ILE A 10 -14.92 -9.31 22.61
C ILE A 10 -13.78 -8.33 22.86
N TYR A 11 -13.27 -8.28 24.09
CA TYR A 11 -12.17 -7.39 24.47
C TYR A 11 -10.89 -7.71 23.69
N ALA A 12 -10.55 -9.00 23.56
CA ALA A 12 -9.38 -9.43 22.78
C ALA A 12 -9.50 -9.04 21.30
N ASP A 13 -10.67 -9.21 20.68
CA ASP A 13 -10.89 -8.80 19.29
C ASP A 13 -10.80 -7.28 19.11
N ALA A 14 -11.44 -6.50 20.00
CA ALA A 14 -11.36 -5.05 19.99
C ALA A 14 -9.90 -4.55 20.14
N ARG A 15 -9.15 -5.14 21.08
CA ARG A 15 -7.73 -4.81 21.28
C ARG A 15 -6.88 -5.17 20.07
N ARG A 16 -7.16 -6.29 19.40
CA ARG A 16 -6.49 -6.69 18.16
C ARG A 16 -6.77 -5.69 17.03
N ARG A 17 -8.04 -5.31 16.82
CA ARG A 17 -8.43 -4.33 15.80
C ARG A 17 -7.75 -2.97 16.01
N LEU A 18 -7.74 -2.48 17.25
CA LEU A 18 -7.06 -1.23 17.60
C LEU A 18 -5.56 -1.29 17.27
N ARG A 19 -4.89 -2.38 17.62
CA ARG A 19 -3.46 -2.56 17.33
C ARG A 19 -3.16 -2.54 15.84
N ILE A 20 -3.99 -3.21 15.03
CA ILE A 20 -3.87 -3.21 13.57
C ILE A 20 -4.06 -1.80 13.02
N ALA A 21 -5.08 -1.07 13.50
CA ALA A 21 -5.34 0.31 13.07
C ALA A 21 -4.15 1.23 13.37
N VAL A 22 -3.59 1.18 14.58
CA VAL A 22 -2.39 1.96 14.95
C VAL A 22 -1.22 1.62 14.03
N ARG A 23 -0.93 0.33 13.81
CA ARG A 23 0.18 -0.09 12.96
C ARG A 23 0.01 0.33 11.50
N MET A 24 -1.22 0.34 10.99
CA MET A 24 -1.52 0.90 9.66
C MET A 24 -1.23 2.41 9.62
N THR A 25 -1.63 3.18 10.64
CA THR A 25 -1.32 4.62 10.67
C THR A 25 0.18 4.89 10.72
N GLU A 26 0.94 4.10 11.48
CA GLU A 26 2.40 4.22 11.55
C GLU A 26 3.07 3.90 10.21
N LEU A 27 2.60 2.87 9.52
CA LEU A 27 3.12 2.46 8.21
C LEU A 27 2.91 3.56 7.15
N TYR A 28 1.74 4.18 7.12
CA TYR A 28 1.42 5.21 6.12
C TYR A 28 1.88 6.62 6.52
N LYS A 29 2.23 6.85 7.79
CA LYS A 29 2.73 8.13 8.29
C LYS A 29 3.81 8.77 7.40
N PRO A 30 4.91 8.09 7.00
CA PRO A 30 5.93 8.72 6.17
C PRO A 30 5.43 9.13 4.79
N TYR A 31 4.38 8.49 4.25
CA TYR A 31 3.83 8.82 2.94
C TYR A 31 2.83 9.99 3.00
N LEU A 32 1.99 10.02 4.05
CA LEU A 32 0.95 11.04 4.22
C LEU A 32 1.50 12.39 4.70
N PHE A 33 2.56 12.37 5.52
CA PHE A 33 3.12 13.58 6.13
C PHE A 33 4.47 13.99 5.53
N SER A 34 4.89 13.37 4.43
CA SER A 34 6.08 13.80 3.70
C SER A 34 5.82 15.19 3.08
N GLN A 35 6.78 16.09 3.22
CA GLN A 35 6.83 17.34 2.45
C GLN A 35 7.54 17.16 1.09
N GLY A 36 8.09 15.97 0.84
CA GLY A 36 8.71 15.63 -0.43
C GLY A 36 7.65 15.38 -1.49
N VAL A 37 7.84 16.02 -2.66
CA VAL A 37 7.09 15.72 -3.88
C VAL A 37 7.87 14.67 -4.66
N PHE A 38 7.19 13.59 -5.04
CA PHE A 38 7.75 12.57 -5.92
C PHE A 38 7.34 12.88 -7.35
N ASP A 39 8.21 13.54 -8.09
CA ASP A 39 8.03 13.82 -9.52
C ASP A 39 8.60 12.68 -10.37
N ASP A 40 7.86 12.26 -11.39
CA ASP A 40 8.27 11.22 -12.33
C ASP A 40 8.69 11.78 -13.70
N ALA A 41 8.85 13.10 -13.84
CA ALA A 41 9.19 13.77 -15.10
C ALA A 41 10.42 13.18 -15.81
N ASN A 42 11.47 12.82 -15.08
CA ASN A 42 12.66 12.20 -15.67
C ASN A 42 12.34 10.82 -16.27
N THR A 43 11.53 10.01 -15.59
CA THR A 43 11.11 8.69 -16.07
C THR A 43 10.14 8.83 -17.24
N GLU A 44 9.20 9.77 -17.18
CA GLU A 44 8.30 10.10 -18.30
C GLU A 44 9.10 10.55 -19.54
N ASN A 45 10.07 11.46 -19.38
CA ASN A 45 10.94 11.91 -20.46
C ASN A 45 11.74 10.74 -21.06
N LEU A 46 12.30 9.87 -20.22
CA LEU A 46 13.01 8.67 -20.68
C LEU A 46 12.08 7.74 -21.48
N ARG A 47 10.85 7.51 -21.00
CA ARG A 47 9.84 6.71 -21.70
C ARG A 47 9.48 7.31 -23.07
N ARG A 48 9.33 8.63 -23.15
CA ARG A 48 9.06 9.34 -24.43
C ARG A 48 10.21 9.19 -25.43
N MET A 49 11.45 9.37 -24.98
CA MET A 49 12.64 9.21 -25.85
C MET A 49 12.75 7.78 -26.38
N ILE A 50 12.53 6.78 -25.53
CA ILE A 50 12.58 5.37 -25.94
C ILE A 50 11.49 5.06 -26.95
N LYS A 51 10.25 5.51 -26.71
CA LYS A 51 9.10 5.33 -27.62
C LYS A 51 9.34 5.95 -29.00
N GLY A 52 10.10 7.03 -29.09
CA GLY A 52 10.48 7.68 -30.34
C GLY A 52 11.71 7.08 -31.04
N SER A 53 12.39 6.13 -30.40
CA SER A 53 13.60 5.50 -30.94
C SER A 53 13.30 4.14 -31.58
N ASN A 54 14.15 3.66 -32.49
CA ASN A 54 14.04 2.33 -33.11
C ASN A 54 14.45 1.17 -32.17
N THR A 55 14.52 1.42 -30.86
CA THR A 55 14.88 0.40 -29.87
C THR A 55 13.68 -0.48 -29.53
N LYS A 56 13.94 -1.75 -29.20
CA LYS A 56 12.90 -2.67 -28.67
C LYS A 56 12.79 -2.61 -27.14
N VAL A 57 13.55 -1.74 -26.49
CA VAL A 57 13.52 -1.57 -25.04
C VAL A 57 12.18 -0.98 -24.63
N VAL A 58 11.50 -1.62 -23.68
CA VAL A 58 10.27 -1.12 -23.06
C VAL A 58 10.52 -0.96 -21.57
N LEU A 59 10.21 0.22 -21.04
CA LEU A 59 10.28 0.51 -19.61
C LEU A 59 8.87 0.42 -19.02
N ASN A 60 8.61 -0.60 -18.21
CA ASN A 60 7.31 -0.83 -17.54
C ASN A 60 7.19 -0.05 -16.22
N PHE A 61 7.65 1.20 -16.19
CA PHE A 61 7.60 2.08 -15.01
C PHE A 61 6.61 3.23 -15.22
N ASP A 62 5.46 2.96 -15.85
CA ASP A 62 4.37 3.94 -16.01
C ASP A 62 3.34 3.76 -14.88
N PRO A 63 3.29 4.65 -13.88
CA PRO A 63 2.31 4.54 -12.81
C PRO A 63 0.86 4.69 -13.30
N ASN A 64 0.63 5.29 -14.48
CA ASN A 64 -0.71 5.47 -15.02
C ASN A 64 -1.30 4.18 -15.61
N CYS A 65 -0.48 3.15 -15.86
CA CYS A 65 -1.00 1.87 -16.35
C CYS A 65 -1.63 1.01 -15.25
N ILE A 66 -1.42 1.36 -13.99
CA ILE A 66 -1.90 0.61 -12.83
C ILE A 66 -3.37 0.95 -12.60
N GLN A 67 -4.24 -0.07 -12.55
CA GLN A 67 -5.57 0.07 -11.99
C GLN A 67 -5.47 0.15 -10.46
N TRP A 68 -5.26 1.37 -9.95
CA TRP A 68 -4.89 1.60 -8.55
C TRP A 68 -5.91 1.01 -7.56
N ASP A 69 -7.21 1.12 -7.84
CA ASP A 69 -8.26 0.56 -6.99
C ASP A 69 -8.14 -0.96 -6.86
N GLU A 70 -7.94 -1.66 -7.98
CA GLU A 70 -7.74 -3.10 -8.01
C GLU A 70 -6.43 -3.50 -7.32
N TYR A 71 -5.35 -2.77 -7.57
CA TYR A 71 -4.06 -3.03 -6.95
C TYR A 71 -4.14 -2.92 -5.43
N PHE A 72 -4.76 -1.86 -4.90
CA PHE A 72 -4.85 -1.66 -3.46
C PHE A 72 -5.65 -2.77 -2.77
N VAL A 73 -6.83 -3.09 -3.32
CA VAL A 73 -7.73 -4.09 -2.73
C VAL A 73 -7.19 -5.51 -2.87
N ASN A 74 -6.70 -5.87 -4.06
CA ASN A 74 -6.38 -7.27 -4.37
C ASN A 74 -4.92 -7.63 -4.10
N THR A 75 -4.01 -6.66 -4.00
CA THR A 75 -2.58 -6.92 -3.82
C THR A 75 -2.02 -6.22 -2.60
N HIS A 76 -2.11 -4.90 -2.52
CA HIS A 76 -1.39 -4.11 -1.51
C HIS A 76 -1.88 -4.42 -0.08
N PHE A 77 -3.16 -4.22 0.20
CA PHE A 77 -3.69 -4.43 1.55
C PHE A 77 -3.64 -5.90 1.97
N GLN A 78 -3.86 -6.83 1.04
CA GLN A 78 -3.71 -8.27 1.32
C GLN A 78 -2.27 -8.62 1.72
N GLY A 79 -1.28 -8.08 1.00
CA GLY A 79 0.14 -8.24 1.33
C GLY A 79 0.46 -7.68 2.71
N LEU A 80 -0.04 -6.49 3.05
CA LEU A 80 0.15 -5.90 4.37
C LEU A 80 -0.43 -6.77 5.48
N VAL A 81 -1.67 -7.25 5.33
CA VAL A 81 -2.29 -8.14 6.32
C VAL A 81 -1.47 -9.42 6.50
N LYS A 82 -0.98 -10.00 5.40
CA LYS A 82 -0.26 -11.28 5.43
C LYS A 82 1.15 -11.19 6.03
N TYR A 83 1.88 -10.12 5.73
CA TYR A 83 3.32 -10.03 6.00
C TYR A 83 3.70 -8.97 7.02
N VAL A 84 2.91 -7.90 7.16
CA VAL A 84 3.26 -6.74 8.00
C VAL A 84 2.42 -6.70 9.28
N LEU A 85 1.09 -6.86 9.15
CA LEU A 85 0.13 -6.75 10.26
C LEU A 85 -0.10 -8.11 10.93
N LYS A 86 0.97 -8.70 11.47
CA LYS A 86 0.87 -9.82 12.42
C LYS A 86 0.78 -9.34 13.85
#